data_AF-A0A920U2G8-F1
#
_entry.id   AF-A0A920U2G8-F1
#
_cell.length_a   1.000
_cell.length_b   1.000
_cell.length_c   1.000
_cell.angle_alpha   90.00
_cell.angle_beta   90.00
_cell.angle_gamma   90.00
#
_symmetry.space_group_name_H-M   'P 1'
#
loop_
_entity.id
_entity.type
_entity.pdbx_description
1 polymer ?
#
loop_
_entity_poly.entity_id
_entity_poly.type
_entity_poly.pdbx_seq_one_letter_code
_entity_poly.pdbx_strand_id
1 'polypeptide(L)'
;MKDRADPTGKFYFVDRQANELVAGYSANVHPMIVPYKGRAVFVCSEVVTEKGDRITADFLTVPVGDHYKVVEVIMNNRASVKKMMGM
;
A
#
# COMPACT_ATOMS: atom_id res chain seq x y z
N MET A 1 -13.86 -5.58 15.68
CA MET A 1 -13.12 -4.94 14.58
C MET A 1 -13.82 -5.40 13.31
N LYS A 2 -14.38 -4.51 12.47
CA LYS A 2 -14.93 -4.95 11.18
C LYS A 2 -13.73 -5.39 10.34
N ASP A 3 -13.77 -6.61 9.82
CA ASP A 3 -12.74 -7.08 8.89
C ASP A 3 -12.67 -6.11 7.70
N ARG A 4 -11.45 -5.66 7.39
CA ARG A 4 -11.20 -4.70 6.29
C ARG A 4 -11.39 -5.33 4.92
N ALA A 5 -11.40 -6.66 4.86
CA ALA A 5 -11.71 -7.46 3.70
C ALA A 5 -12.98 -8.27 3.95
N ASP A 6 -13.69 -8.61 2.87
CA ASP A 6 -14.81 -9.54 2.91
C ASP A 6 -14.32 -11.00 3.07
N PRO A 7 -15.23 -12.00 3.23
CA PRO A 7 -14.83 -13.40 3.39
C PRO A 7 -14.03 -13.99 2.23
N THR A 8 -14.01 -13.33 1.06
CA THR A 8 -13.22 -13.74 -0.11
C THR A 8 -11.82 -13.11 -0.11
N GLY A 9 -11.52 -12.25 0.86
CA GLY A 9 -10.28 -11.48 0.92
C GLY A 9 -10.31 -10.20 0.09
N LYS A 10 -11.46 -9.82 -0.47
CA LYS A 10 -11.61 -8.59 -1.23
C LYS A 10 -11.70 -7.38 -0.32
N PHE A 11 -10.98 -6.31 -0.63
CA PHE A 11 -11.07 -5.05 0.08
C PHE A 11 -11.20 -3.87 -0.88
N TYR A 12 -11.72 -2.76 -0.36
CA TYR A 12 -11.91 -1.52 -1.11
C TYR A 12 -10.85 -0.48 -0.74
N PHE A 13 -10.41 0.29 -1.72
CA PHE A 13 -9.47 1.39 -1.53
C PHE A 13 -9.76 2.51 -2.53
N VAL A 14 -9.34 3.73 -2.17
CA VAL A 14 -9.46 4.89 -3.07
C VAL A 14 -8.22 4.94 -3.95
N ASP A 15 -8.41 4.77 -5.26
CA ASP A 15 -7.38 5.08 -6.26
C ASP A 15 -7.45 6.58 -6.54
N ARG A 16 -6.46 7.34 -6.04
CA ARG A 16 -6.41 8.79 -6.24
C ARG A 16 -5.94 9.19 -7.65
N GLN A 17 -5.35 8.28 -8.43
CA GLN A 17 -5.00 8.56 -9.82
C GLN A 17 -6.25 8.44 -10.72
N ALA A 18 -7.04 7.39 -10.53
CA ALA A 18 -8.32 7.22 -11.23
C ALA A 18 -9.45 8.09 -10.64
N ASN A 19 -9.29 8.55 -9.40
CA ASN A 19 -10.33 9.21 -8.60
C ASN A 19 -11.58 8.34 -8.43
N GLU A 20 -11.37 7.04 -8.17
CA GLU A 20 -12.41 6.02 -8.04
C GLU A 20 -12.22 5.17 -6.78
N LEU A 21 -13.33 4.59 -6.29
CA LEU A 21 -13.29 3.53 -5.29
C LEU A 21 -13.14 2.19 -6.01
N VAL A 22 -12.02 1.52 -5.79
CA VAL A 22 -11.66 0.27 -6.47
C VAL A 22 -11.65 -0.88 -5.47
N ALA A 23 -12.00 -2.08 -5.93
CA ALA A 23 -11.90 -3.31 -5.15
C ALA A 23 -10.78 -4.20 -5.69
N GLY A 24 -10.09 -4.90 -4.79
CA GLY A 24 -9.03 -5.82 -5.17
C GLY A 24 -8.63 -6.79 -4.07
N TYR A 25 -7.63 -7.61 -4.41
CA TYR A 25 -7.08 -8.68 -3.61
C TYR A 25 -5.56 -8.50 -3.50
N SER A 26 -4.98 -8.79 -2.34
CA SER A 26 -3.53 -8.77 -2.18
C SER A 26 -2.91 -9.89 -3.02
N ALA A 27 -2.03 -9.54 -3.96
CA ALA A 27 -1.54 -10.46 -4.99
C ALA A 27 -0.10 -10.91 -4.78
N ASN A 28 0.70 -10.12 -4.05
CA ASN A 28 2.04 -10.53 -3.63
C ASN A 28 2.44 -9.77 -2.37
N VAL A 29 2.69 -10.52 -1.30
CA VAL A 29 3.23 -10.01 -0.04
C VAL A 29 4.71 -10.35 0.02
N HIS A 30 5.46 -10.06 -1.05
CA HIS A 30 6.92 -10.06 -0.97
C HIS A 30 7.33 -8.62 -0.65
N PRO A 31 7.48 -8.25 0.64
CA PRO A 31 7.67 -6.86 1.00
C PRO A 31 9.04 -6.42 0.53
N MET A 32 9.07 -5.59 -0.50
CA MET A 32 10.24 -4.77 -0.73
C MET A 32 10.22 -3.69 0.35
N ILE A 33 11.09 -3.83 1.34
CA ILE A 33 11.26 -2.86 2.41
C ILE A 33 12.30 -1.85 1.94
N VAL A 34 11.88 -0.60 1.76
CA VAL A 34 12.76 0.47 1.31
C VAL A 34 12.95 1.50 2.43
N PRO A 35 14.18 1.72 2.90
CA PRO A 35 14.45 2.74 3.91
C PRO A 35 13.98 4.14 3.48
N TYR A 36 13.38 4.87 4.42
CA TYR A 36 12.97 6.25 4.24
C TYR A 36 13.35 7.07 5.48
N LYS A 37 13.66 8.35 5.29
CA LYS A 37 14.06 9.35 6.30
C LYS A 37 14.00 8.89 7.77
N GLY A 38 15.16 8.79 8.41
CA GLY A 38 15.30 8.29 9.77
C GLY A 38 15.11 6.78 9.82
N ARG A 39 14.17 6.31 10.63
CA ARG A 39 13.83 4.88 10.79
C ARG A 39 12.54 4.47 10.07
N ALA A 40 11.96 5.36 9.27
CA ALA A 40 10.76 5.05 8.49
C ALA A 40 11.12 4.09 7.34
N VAL A 41 10.16 3.31 6.88
CA VAL A 41 10.32 2.43 5.73
C VAL A 41 9.06 2.44 4.88
N PHE A 42 9.22 2.31 3.57
CA PHE A 42 8.13 1.91 2.70
C PHE A 42 8.12 0.39 2.61
N VAL A 43 6.97 -0.22 2.88
CA VAL A 43 6.71 -1.62 2.56
C VAL A 43 5.89 -1.62 1.28
N CYS A 44 6.44 -2.18 0.20
CA CYS A 44 5.77 -2.21 -1.08
C CYS A 44 5.09 -3.57 -1.30
N SER A 45 3.84 -3.57 -1.76
CA SER A 45 3.05 -4.75 -2.12
C SER A 45 2.31 -4.52 -3.44
N GLU A 46 1.67 -5.57 -3.95
CA GLU A 46 0.84 -5.55 -5.14
C GLU A 46 -0.59 -5.96 -4.81
N VAL A 47 -1.54 -5.31 -5.49
CA VAL A 47 -2.96 -5.63 -5.45
C VAL A 47 -3.43 -5.96 -6.86
N VAL A 48 -4.23 -7.01 -6.99
CA VAL A 48 -4.94 -7.36 -8.23
C VAL A 48 -6.38 -6.90 -8.11
N THR A 49 -6.83 -6.07 -9.05
CA THR A 49 -8.22 -5.58 -9.09
C THR A 49 -9.17 -6.67 -9.61
N GLU A 50 -10.48 -6.47 -9.46
CA GLU A 50 -11.48 -7.37 -10.05
C GLU A 50 -11.39 -7.46 -11.59
N LYS A 51 -10.79 -6.45 -12.25
CA LYS A 51 -10.54 -6.45 -13.70
C LYS A 51 -9.28 -7.22 -14.08
N GLY A 52 -8.50 -7.70 -13.10
CA GLY A 52 -7.23 -8.38 -13.32
C GLY A 52 -6.02 -7.44 -13.39
N ASP A 53 -6.20 -6.14 -13.21
CA ASP A 53 -5.10 -5.16 -13.24
C ASP A 53 -4.21 -5.32 -12.01
N ARG A 54 -2.89 -5.21 -12.20
CA ARG A 54 -1.93 -5.17 -11.09
C ARG A 54 -1.60 -3.72 -10.76
N ILE A 55 -1.86 -3.33 -9.52
CA ILE A 55 -1.51 -2.00 -9.01
C ILE A 55 -0.57 -2.11 -7.81
N THR A 56 0.14 -1.03 -7.56
CA THR A 56 1.07 -0.91 -6.43
C THR A 56 0.37 -0.45 -5.17
N ALA A 57 0.76 -0.99 -4.02
CA ALA A 57 0.35 -0.53 -2.70
C ALA A 57 1.61 -0.26 -1.88
N ASP A 58 1.87 1.01 -1.56
CA ASP A 58 3.05 1.44 -0.82
C ASP A 58 2.66 1.90 0.58
N PHE A 59 3.14 1.19 1.61
CA PHE A 59 2.79 1.44 3.01
C PHE A 59 3.91 2.22 3.69
N LEU A 60 3.67 3.48 4.06
CA LEU A 60 4.60 4.22 4.91
C LEU A 60 4.49 3.70 6.33
N THR A 61 5.59 3.15 6.82
CA THR A 61 5.68 2.52 8.13
C THR A 61 6.71 3.26 8.97
N VAL A 62 6.35 3.64 10.20
CA VAL A 62 7.21 4.38 11.13
C VAL A 62 7.35 3.64 12.45
N PRO A 63 8.49 3.76 13.15
CA PRO A 63 8.64 3.18 14.47
C PRO A 63 7.81 3.96 15.51
N VAL A 64 7.14 3.23 16.38
CA VAL A 64 6.37 3.72 17.52
C VAL A 64 6.68 2.82 18.72
N GLY A 65 7.55 3.29 19.63
CA GLY A 65 8.15 2.45 20.66
C GLY A 65 9.00 1.34 20.05
N ASP A 66 8.74 0.09 20.47
CA ASP A 66 9.45 -1.11 19.99
C ASP A 66 8.76 -1.78 18.79
N HIS A 67 7.76 -1.14 18.21
CA HIS A 67 6.99 -1.66 17.08
C HIS A 67 6.98 -0.71 15.90
N TYR A 68 6.60 -1.23 14.75
CA TYR A 68 6.35 -0.45 13.54
C TYR A 68 4.85 -0.30 13.32
N LYS A 69 4.41 0.89 12.90
CA LYS A 69 3.01 1.17 12.54
C LYS A 69 2.94 1.75 11.14
N VAL A 70 1.98 1.25 10.35
CA VAL A 70 1.59 1.85 9.09
C VAL A 70 0.85 3.15 9.41
N VAL A 71 1.30 4.26 8.85
CA VAL A 71 0.70 5.59 9.03
C VAL A 71 0.07 6.16 7.76
N GLU A 72 0.50 5.68 6.58
CA GLU A 72 -0.11 6.04 5.29
C GLU A 72 -0.09 4.83 4.35
N VAL A 73 -1.11 4.73 3.52
CA VAL A 73 -1.19 3.78 2.41
C VAL A 73 -1.35 4.55 1.11
N ILE A 74 -0.43 4.35 0.18
CA ILE A 74 -0.41 5.01 -1.12
C ILE A 74 -0.73 3.97 -2.19
N MET A 75 -1.96 4.02 -2.66
CA MET A 75 -2.47 3.10 -3.68
C MET A 75 -2.22 3.66 -5.08
N ASN A 76 -1.73 2.79 -5.96
CA ASN A 76 -1.51 3.03 -7.38
C ASN A 76 -0.78 4.33 -7.69
N ASN A 77 0.21 4.71 -6.89
CA ASN A 77 0.88 6.01 -7.06
C ASN A 77 2.38 5.96 -6.76
N ARG A 78 3.04 4.91 -7.26
CA ARG A 78 4.49 4.69 -7.12
C ARG A 78 5.32 5.87 -7.60
N ALA A 79 4.87 6.61 -8.61
CA ALA A 79 5.56 7.80 -9.10
C ALA A 79 5.71 8.87 -8.01
N SER A 80 4.65 9.11 -7.22
CA SER A 80 4.71 10.05 -6.09
C SER A 80 5.64 9.55 -5.00
N VAL A 81 5.64 8.24 -4.71
CA VAL A 81 6.56 7.63 -3.74
C VAL A 81 8.02 7.83 -4.15
N LYS A 82 8.36 7.53 -5.41
CA LYS A 82 9.71 7.77 -5.95
C LYS A 82 10.13 9.24 -5.82
N LYS A 83 9.25 10.17 -6.19
CA LYS A 83 9.50 11.61 -6.04
C LYS A 83 9.74 12.01 -4.58
N MET A 84 8.96 11.48 -3.62
CA MET A 84 9.17 11.74 -2.19
C MET A 84 10.48 11.17 -1.66
N MET A 85 10.99 10.11 -2.29
CA MET A 85 12.26 9.46 -1.99
C MET A 85 13.47 10.10 -2.69
N GLY A 86 13.25 11.01 -3.64
CA GLY A 86 14.31 11.62 -4.44
C GLY A 86 14.88 10.70 -5.52
N MET A 87 14.06 9.78 -6.04
CA MET A 87 14.38 8.83 -7.12
C MET A 87 13.71 9.19 -8.44
#